data_AF-A0A1A2ZQB7-F1
#
_entry.id   AF-A0A1A2ZQB7-F1
#
_cell.length_a   1.000
_cell.length_b   1.000
_cell.length_c   1.000
_cell.angle_alpha   90.00
_cell.angle_beta   90.00
_cell.angle_gamma   90.00
#
_symmetry.space_group_name_H-M   'P 1'
#
loop_
_entity.id
_entity.type
_entity.pdbx_description
1 polymer ?
#
loop_
_entity_poly.entity_id
_entity_poly.type
_entity_poly.pdbx_seq_one_letter_code
_entity_poly.pdbx_strand_id
1 'polypeptide(L)'
;MRVVDLSGPPPPDDDVLPGVRVAVGPIADAAESWLDRATFTLTEEACDDRRVVVVDSVPDALAELTERCERWPHASAVCDDVLRAVDPAGPTLAGVVTESLAYSTLQAGPEFARWLAERGPASMPNIAEPVLARRDGDTLRITFNRPQRHNAFSTDARAALLEALTVALLDPSVTGIVLSGNGPSFGSGGDLAEFGTFADPASAHLARTRHSPALALDALTARLGQACRARVHGRVMGSGLEMAAFCGWVEAHDDSVFGLPELSLGLIPGAGGTVSIPRRIGRWRTAYLVLSGRTIGADTAREWGLVDATYVGAQGLT
;
A
#
# COMPACT_ATOMS: atom_id res chain seq x y z
N MET A 1 -13.71 8.39 -13.95
CA MET A 1 -14.50 7.63 -12.95
C MET A 1 -15.96 7.62 -13.40
N ARG A 2 -16.71 6.55 -13.15
CA ARG A 2 -18.17 6.51 -13.34
C ARG A 2 -18.85 6.21 -12.01
N VAL A 3 -19.93 6.91 -11.73
CA VAL A 3 -20.80 6.61 -10.58
C VAL A 3 -21.92 5.70 -11.05
N VAL A 4 -22.19 4.63 -10.31
CA VAL A 4 -23.27 3.68 -10.60
C VAL A 4 -24.24 3.63 -9.42
N ASP A 5 -25.53 3.60 -9.73
CA ASP A 5 -26.61 3.50 -8.73
C ASP A 5 -26.99 2.02 -8.55
N LEU A 6 -26.94 1.55 -7.30
CA LEU A 6 -27.21 0.16 -6.93
C LEU A 6 -28.70 -0.22 -7.05
N SER A 7 -29.61 0.74 -7.17
CA SER A 7 -31.05 0.49 -7.25
C SER A 7 -31.52 -0.18 -8.57
N GLY A 8 -30.69 -0.18 -9.62
CA GLY A 8 -30.97 -0.83 -10.90
C GLY A 8 -30.07 -2.04 -11.17
N PRO A 9 -30.50 -3.04 -11.97
CA PRO A 9 -29.63 -4.15 -12.36
C PRO A 9 -28.47 -3.67 -13.25
N PRO A 10 -27.28 -4.29 -13.18
CA PRO A 10 -26.17 -3.84 -14.00
C PRO A 10 -26.39 -4.20 -15.48
N PRO A 11 -25.90 -3.38 -16.44
CA PRO A 11 -26.07 -3.67 -17.85
C PRO A 11 -25.37 -4.99 -18.23
N PRO A 12 -25.96 -5.78 -19.16
CA PRO A 12 -25.45 -7.10 -19.53
C PRO A 12 -24.04 -7.06 -20.14
N ASP A 13 -23.68 -5.99 -20.86
CA ASP A 13 -22.38 -5.82 -21.53
C ASP A 13 -21.36 -4.99 -20.71
N ASP A 14 -21.70 -4.61 -19.47
CA ASP A 14 -20.86 -3.71 -18.68
C ASP A 14 -19.60 -4.39 -18.12
N ASP A 15 -19.38 -5.70 -18.35
CA ASP A 15 -18.21 -6.44 -17.83
C ASP A 15 -16.90 -6.15 -18.57
N VAL A 16 -16.97 -5.42 -19.68
CA VAL A 16 -15.85 -5.34 -20.63
C VAL A 16 -15.09 -4.00 -20.55
N LEU A 17 -15.66 -2.96 -19.95
CA LEU A 17 -15.05 -1.62 -19.99
C LEU A 17 -14.09 -1.36 -18.81
N PRO A 18 -12.78 -1.14 -19.04
CA PRO A 18 -11.83 -0.77 -18.00
C PRO A 18 -12.21 0.55 -17.31
N GLY A 19 -11.77 0.71 -16.07
CA GLY A 19 -11.78 2.00 -15.35
C GLY A 19 -12.66 2.06 -14.09
N VAL A 20 -12.38 3.08 -13.28
CA VAL A 20 -12.93 3.26 -11.93
C VAL A 20 -14.46 3.40 -11.93
N ARG A 21 -15.12 2.53 -11.15
CA ARG A 21 -16.57 2.52 -10.92
C ARG A 21 -16.87 2.64 -9.43
N VAL A 22 -17.53 3.71 -9.03
CA VAL A 22 -17.94 3.92 -7.63
C VAL A 22 -19.44 3.69 -7.54
N ALA A 23 -19.84 2.70 -6.75
CA ALA A 23 -21.25 2.41 -6.53
C ALA A 23 -21.80 3.19 -5.34
N VAL A 24 -23.05 3.63 -5.45
CA VAL A 24 -23.81 4.31 -4.39
C VAL A 24 -25.26 3.84 -4.38
N GLY A 25 -25.96 4.03 -3.27
CA GLY A 25 -27.36 3.66 -3.09
C GLY A 25 -27.57 2.65 -1.96
N PRO A 26 -28.83 2.25 -1.70
CA PRO A 26 -29.16 1.36 -0.59
C PRO A 26 -28.48 -0.01 -0.74
N ILE A 27 -27.65 -0.41 0.24
CA ILE A 27 -26.95 -1.70 0.22
C ILE A 27 -27.93 -2.87 0.33
N ALA A 28 -29.06 -2.68 1.04
CA ALA A 28 -30.09 -3.70 1.21
C ALA A 28 -30.71 -4.18 -0.12
N ASP A 29 -30.72 -3.32 -1.14
CA ASP A 29 -31.27 -3.60 -2.46
C ASP A 29 -30.18 -3.95 -3.49
N ALA A 30 -28.90 -3.93 -3.07
CA ALA A 30 -27.78 -4.14 -3.97
C ALA A 30 -27.72 -5.61 -4.42
N ALA A 31 -27.76 -5.84 -5.74
CA ALA A 31 -27.40 -7.13 -6.28
C ALA A 31 -25.94 -7.45 -5.94
N GLU A 32 -25.66 -8.65 -5.44
CA GLU A 32 -24.29 -9.16 -5.16
C GLU A 32 -23.33 -8.92 -6.35
N SER A 33 -23.86 -9.03 -7.58
CA SER A 33 -23.09 -8.76 -8.80
C SER A 33 -22.58 -7.33 -8.90
N TRP A 34 -23.28 -6.32 -8.37
CA TRP A 34 -22.79 -4.94 -8.38
C TRP A 34 -21.64 -4.73 -7.41
N LEU A 35 -21.74 -5.28 -6.19
CA LEU A 35 -20.71 -5.13 -5.16
C LEU A 35 -19.37 -5.71 -5.61
N ASP A 36 -19.41 -6.82 -6.35
CA ASP A 36 -18.20 -7.41 -6.92
C ASP A 36 -17.66 -6.64 -8.13
N ARG A 37 -18.54 -6.07 -8.96
CA ARG A 37 -18.16 -5.35 -10.19
C ARG A 37 -17.65 -3.94 -9.91
N ALA A 38 -18.17 -3.26 -8.91
CA ALA A 38 -17.71 -1.94 -8.51
C ALA A 38 -16.24 -1.96 -8.09
N THR A 39 -15.52 -0.86 -8.31
CA THR A 39 -14.18 -0.65 -7.74
C THR A 39 -14.28 -0.60 -6.21
N PHE A 40 -15.30 0.09 -5.71
CA PHE A 40 -15.82 0.03 -4.34
C PHE A 40 -17.20 0.67 -4.29
N THR A 41 -17.91 0.41 -3.19
CA THR A 41 -19.22 1.00 -2.90
C THR A 41 -19.09 1.99 -1.75
N LEU A 42 -19.75 3.14 -1.84
CA LEU A 42 -19.84 4.12 -0.74
C LEU A 42 -21.21 4.08 -0.10
N THR A 43 -21.24 4.24 1.23
CA THR A 43 -22.46 4.36 2.02
C THR A 43 -22.22 5.27 3.22
N GLU A 44 -23.28 5.83 3.79
CA GLU A 44 -23.27 6.53 5.08
C GLU A 44 -23.75 5.62 6.22
N GLU A 45 -24.27 4.43 5.87
CA GLU A 45 -24.78 3.44 6.81
C GLU A 45 -23.68 2.46 7.26
N ALA A 46 -23.71 2.05 8.52
CA ALA A 46 -22.77 1.06 9.04
C ALA A 46 -22.85 -0.25 8.24
N CYS A 47 -21.69 -0.74 7.77
CA CYS A 47 -21.61 -1.94 6.95
C CYS A 47 -20.26 -2.64 7.14
N ASP A 48 -20.31 -3.95 7.48
CA ASP A 48 -19.12 -4.77 7.69
C ASP A 48 -18.58 -5.40 6.40
N ASP A 49 -19.29 -5.29 5.28
CA ASP A 49 -18.84 -5.82 3.99
C ASP A 49 -17.62 -5.05 3.49
N ARG A 50 -16.50 -5.75 3.29
CA ARG A 50 -15.24 -5.17 2.79
C ARG A 50 -15.33 -4.53 1.40
N ARG A 51 -16.38 -4.83 0.63
CA ARG A 51 -16.67 -4.23 -0.69
C ARG A 51 -17.26 -2.83 -0.56
N VAL A 52 -17.73 -2.50 0.65
CA VAL A 52 -18.37 -1.25 1.02
C VAL A 52 -17.44 -0.44 1.92
N VAL A 53 -17.42 0.87 1.70
CA VAL A 53 -16.69 1.85 2.49
C VAL A 53 -17.68 2.84 3.06
N VAL A 54 -17.75 2.87 4.39
CA VAL A 54 -18.57 3.83 5.13
C VAL A 54 -17.86 5.19 5.14
N VAL A 55 -18.58 6.24 4.77
CA VAL A 55 -18.09 7.62 4.71
C VAL A 55 -19.07 8.55 5.42
N ASP A 56 -18.57 9.70 5.89
CA ASP A 56 -19.40 10.69 6.58
C ASP A 56 -20.45 11.33 5.66
N SER A 57 -20.10 11.51 4.39
CA SER A 57 -20.99 12.01 3.34
C SER A 57 -20.63 11.39 2.00
N VAL A 58 -21.57 10.67 1.39
CA VAL A 58 -21.41 10.08 0.06
C VAL A 58 -21.25 11.17 -1.02
N PRO A 59 -22.05 12.25 -1.06
CA PRO A 59 -21.85 13.36 -1.99
C PRO A 59 -20.46 13.98 -1.93
N ASP A 60 -19.94 14.28 -0.74
CA ASP A 60 -18.62 14.90 -0.59
C ASP A 60 -17.49 13.95 -1.00
N ALA A 61 -17.58 12.68 -0.61
CA ALA A 61 -16.62 11.65 -1.01
C ALA A 61 -16.60 11.46 -2.53
N LEU A 62 -17.77 11.48 -3.19
CA LEU A 62 -17.87 11.41 -4.65
C LEU A 62 -17.26 12.64 -5.33
N ALA A 63 -17.47 13.84 -4.79
CA ALA A 63 -16.89 15.06 -5.34
C ALA A 63 -15.36 15.02 -5.30
N GLU A 64 -14.78 14.65 -4.15
CA GLU A 64 -13.33 14.51 -3.98
C GLU A 64 -12.76 13.42 -4.92
N LEU A 65 -13.39 12.25 -4.98
CA LEU A 65 -12.96 11.17 -5.87
C LEU A 65 -13.03 11.56 -7.35
N THR A 66 -14.07 12.31 -7.74
CA THR A 66 -14.22 12.81 -9.12
C THR A 66 -13.06 13.73 -9.47
N GLU A 67 -12.80 14.76 -8.65
CA GLU A 67 -11.71 15.71 -8.87
C GLU A 67 -10.35 15.00 -8.98
N ARG A 68 -10.08 14.06 -8.07
CA ARG A 68 -8.82 13.31 -8.06
C ARG A 68 -8.67 12.41 -9.27
N CYS A 69 -9.72 11.69 -9.66
CA CYS A 69 -9.69 10.84 -10.85
C CYS A 69 -9.59 11.64 -12.15
N GLU A 70 -10.13 12.87 -12.20
CA GLU A 70 -9.97 13.79 -13.33
C GLU A 70 -8.57 14.40 -13.38
N ARG A 71 -7.94 14.64 -12.22
CA ARG A 71 -6.55 15.10 -12.15
C ARG A 71 -5.56 14.01 -12.55
N TRP A 72 -5.84 12.74 -12.22
CA TRP A 72 -4.95 11.58 -12.42
C TRP A 72 -5.64 10.41 -13.17
N PRO A 73 -6.19 10.64 -14.38
CA PRO A 73 -6.98 9.64 -15.08
C PRO A 73 -6.22 8.35 -15.43
N HIS A 74 -4.94 8.44 -15.83
CA HIS A 74 -4.14 7.26 -16.16
C HIS A 74 -3.81 6.44 -14.92
N ALA A 75 -3.26 7.06 -13.88
CA ALA A 75 -2.94 6.37 -12.64
C ALA A 75 -4.19 5.76 -11.98
N SER A 76 -5.33 6.46 -12.03
CA SER A 76 -6.59 5.96 -11.46
C SER A 76 -7.11 4.72 -12.21
N ALA A 77 -7.10 4.74 -13.54
CA ALA A 77 -7.54 3.59 -14.35
C ALA A 77 -6.60 2.39 -14.19
N VAL A 78 -5.28 2.62 -14.25
CA VAL A 78 -4.28 1.57 -14.08
C VAL A 78 -4.33 0.98 -12.66
N CYS A 79 -4.63 1.79 -11.64
CA CYS A 79 -4.84 1.30 -10.28
C CYS A 79 -5.99 0.28 -10.21
N ASP A 80 -7.14 0.62 -10.78
CA ASP A 80 -8.30 -0.28 -10.84
C ASP A 80 -7.97 -1.56 -11.63
N ASP A 81 -7.32 -1.43 -12.79
CA ASP A 81 -6.93 -2.59 -13.62
C ASP A 81 -6.00 -3.54 -12.86
N VAL A 82 -4.97 -3.02 -12.18
CA VAL A 82 -4.02 -3.83 -11.41
C VAL A 82 -4.72 -4.52 -10.24
N LEU A 83 -5.53 -3.80 -9.47
CA LEU A 83 -6.26 -4.37 -8.33
C LEU A 83 -7.30 -5.42 -8.74
N ARG A 84 -7.79 -5.37 -9.99
CA ARG A 84 -8.65 -6.41 -10.56
C ARG A 84 -7.87 -7.60 -11.13
N ALA A 85 -6.69 -7.36 -11.68
CA ALA A 85 -5.86 -8.38 -12.30
C ALA A 85 -5.06 -9.22 -11.28
N VAL A 86 -4.69 -8.63 -10.14
CA VAL A 86 -3.98 -9.34 -9.07
C VAL A 86 -4.94 -10.23 -8.30
N ASP A 87 -4.71 -11.54 -8.34
CA ASP A 87 -5.36 -12.51 -7.47
C ASP A 87 -4.70 -12.48 -6.07
N PRO A 88 -5.40 -12.06 -5.01
CA PRO A 88 -4.83 -12.03 -3.65
C PRO A 88 -4.43 -13.42 -3.13
N ALA A 89 -5.09 -14.49 -3.60
CA ALA A 89 -4.75 -15.87 -3.24
C ALA A 89 -3.65 -16.47 -4.12
N GLY A 90 -3.27 -15.76 -5.19
CA GLY A 90 -2.28 -16.20 -6.15
C GLY A 90 -0.82 -15.98 -5.69
N PRO A 91 0.15 -16.47 -6.48
CA PRO A 91 1.57 -16.30 -6.19
C PRO A 91 1.99 -14.83 -6.14
N THR A 92 2.70 -14.44 -5.08
CA THR A 92 3.15 -13.06 -4.83
C THR A 92 4.02 -12.52 -5.96
N LEU A 93 4.87 -13.35 -6.56
CA LEU A 93 5.72 -12.95 -7.69
C LEU A 93 4.90 -12.45 -8.88
N ALA A 94 3.79 -13.12 -9.21
CA ALA A 94 2.94 -12.71 -10.33
C ALA A 94 2.33 -11.32 -10.06
N GLY A 95 1.80 -11.11 -8.86
CA GLY A 95 1.27 -9.81 -8.45
C GLY A 95 2.32 -8.70 -8.47
N VAL A 96 3.50 -8.94 -7.88
CA VAL A 96 4.62 -7.98 -7.89
C VAL A 96 5.10 -7.66 -9.31
N VAL A 97 5.12 -8.64 -10.21
CA VAL A 97 5.47 -8.40 -11.63
C VAL A 97 4.42 -7.54 -12.31
N THR A 98 3.13 -7.85 -12.15
CA THR A 98 2.01 -7.06 -12.71
C THR A 98 2.05 -5.62 -12.23
N GLU A 99 2.15 -5.41 -10.91
CA GLU A 99 2.30 -4.09 -10.30
C GLU A 99 3.51 -3.35 -10.86
N SER A 100 4.66 -4.02 -10.90
CA SER A 100 5.92 -3.45 -11.35
C SER A 100 5.87 -3.02 -12.82
N LEU A 101 5.23 -3.79 -13.70
CA LEU A 101 5.04 -3.40 -15.10
C LEU A 101 4.13 -2.17 -15.21
N ALA A 102 2.98 -2.20 -14.55
CA ALA A 102 2.03 -1.08 -14.54
C ALA A 102 2.66 0.22 -13.99
N TYR A 103 3.37 0.13 -12.87
CA TYR A 103 4.10 1.24 -12.27
C TYR A 103 5.15 1.81 -13.24
N SER A 104 5.86 0.96 -13.99
CA SER A 104 6.86 1.39 -14.96
C SER A 104 6.23 2.13 -16.14
N THR A 105 5.05 1.69 -16.60
CA THR A 105 4.28 2.40 -17.62
C THR A 105 3.85 3.78 -17.12
N LEU A 106 3.40 3.90 -15.86
CA LEU A 106 3.02 5.20 -15.28
C LEU A 106 4.23 6.12 -15.06
N GLN A 107 5.39 5.58 -14.65
CA GLN A 107 6.64 6.36 -14.55
C GLN A 107 7.06 6.96 -15.90
N ALA A 108 6.76 6.31 -17.02
CA ALA A 108 7.01 6.85 -18.36
C ALA A 108 5.88 7.78 -18.86
N GLY A 109 4.83 7.95 -18.06
CA GLY A 109 3.61 8.64 -18.45
C GLY A 109 3.61 10.16 -18.20
N PRO A 110 2.66 10.89 -18.81
CA PRO A 110 2.59 12.34 -18.74
C PRO A 110 2.24 12.86 -17.34
N GLU A 111 1.51 12.09 -16.54
CA GLU A 111 1.11 12.47 -15.18
C GLU A 111 2.32 12.56 -14.23
N PHE A 112 3.15 11.53 -14.23
CA PHE A 112 4.37 11.52 -13.44
C PHE A 112 5.38 12.57 -13.94
N ALA A 113 5.50 12.75 -15.26
CA ALA A 113 6.33 13.81 -15.83
C ALA A 113 5.87 15.22 -15.39
N ARG A 114 4.55 15.48 -15.36
CA ARG A 114 3.98 16.72 -14.84
C ARG A 114 4.31 16.90 -13.36
N TRP A 115 4.13 15.86 -12.54
CA TRP A 115 4.46 15.92 -11.12
C TRP A 115 5.95 16.22 -10.88
N LEU A 116 6.86 15.60 -11.63
CA LEU A 116 8.31 15.87 -11.55
C LEU A 116 8.62 17.34 -11.86
N ALA A 117 7.97 17.91 -12.88
CA ALA A 117 8.14 19.31 -13.24
C ALA A 117 7.60 20.26 -12.15
N GLU A 118 6.43 19.95 -11.57
CA GLU A 118 5.80 20.74 -10.50
C GLU A 118 6.58 20.70 -9.18
N ARG A 119 7.12 19.53 -8.82
CA ARG A 119 7.92 19.33 -7.60
C ARG A 119 9.23 20.10 -7.62
N GLY A 120 9.87 20.20 -8.79
CA GLY A 120 11.19 20.78 -8.94
C GLY A 120 12.32 19.84 -8.48
N PRO A 121 13.57 20.37 -8.43
CA PRO A 121 14.75 19.58 -8.10
C PRO A 121 14.73 19.12 -6.65
N ALA A 122 15.22 17.91 -6.40
CA ALA A 122 15.40 17.36 -5.06
C ALA A 122 16.85 16.89 -4.87
N SER A 123 17.33 17.01 -3.64
CA SER A 123 18.63 16.46 -3.23
C SER A 123 18.44 15.19 -2.44
N MET A 124 19.34 14.24 -2.70
CA MET A 124 19.41 12.94 -2.03
C MET A 124 20.38 13.04 -0.85
N PRO A 125 19.92 13.09 0.40
CA PRO A 125 20.83 13.04 1.54
C PRO A 125 21.38 11.63 1.69
N ASN A 126 22.70 11.53 1.84
CA ASN A 126 23.33 10.29 2.28
C ASN A 126 23.11 10.15 3.79
N ILE A 127 22.38 9.10 4.19
CA ILE A 127 22.11 8.78 5.59
C ILE A 127 22.77 7.43 5.87
N ALA A 128 23.76 7.42 6.75
CA ALA A 128 24.42 6.18 7.16
C ALA A 128 23.43 5.26 7.88
N GLU A 129 23.57 3.96 7.65
CA GLU A 129 22.79 2.90 8.31
C GLU A 129 21.27 3.14 8.24
N PRO A 130 20.69 3.22 7.01
CA PRO A 130 19.27 3.52 6.82
C PRO A 130 18.33 2.44 7.38
N VAL A 131 18.88 1.26 7.69
CA VAL A 131 18.21 0.15 8.38
C VAL A 131 19.20 -0.43 9.41
N LEU A 132 18.73 -0.65 10.63
CA LEU A 132 19.46 -1.34 11.69
C LEU A 132 18.94 -2.76 11.82
N ALA A 133 19.83 -3.75 11.84
CA ALA A 133 19.50 -5.15 12.06
C ALA A 133 20.22 -5.67 13.31
N ARG A 134 19.46 -6.17 14.29
CA ARG A 134 20.00 -6.74 15.52
C ARG A 134 19.31 -8.06 15.83
N ARG A 135 20.11 -9.08 16.10
CA ARG A 135 19.61 -10.36 16.61
C ARG A 135 19.47 -10.32 18.13
N ASP A 136 18.35 -10.83 18.62
CA ASP A 136 18.00 -10.97 20.03
C ASP A 136 17.46 -12.40 20.23
N GLY A 137 18.33 -13.30 20.71
CA GLY A 137 18.04 -14.73 20.72
C GLY A 137 17.80 -15.29 19.32
N ASP A 138 16.62 -15.86 19.10
CA ASP A 138 16.14 -16.42 17.83
C ASP A 138 15.35 -15.40 16.97
N THR A 139 15.23 -14.15 17.44
CA THR A 139 14.47 -13.09 16.76
C THR A 139 15.41 -12.08 16.11
N LEU A 140 15.17 -11.77 14.84
CA LEU A 140 15.83 -10.67 14.13
C LEU A 140 14.98 -9.40 14.20
N ARG A 141 15.50 -8.35 14.83
CA ARG A 141 14.88 -7.03 14.89
C ARG A 141 15.44 -6.16 13.78
N ILE A 142 14.58 -5.69 12.89
CA ILE A 142 14.92 -4.84 11.74
C ILE A 142 14.21 -3.51 11.93
N THR A 143 14.98 -2.42 11.96
CA THR A 143 14.48 -1.08 12.32
C THR A 143 14.81 -0.11 11.20
N PHE A 144 13.80 0.54 10.62
CA PHE A 144 14.02 1.64 9.68
C PHE A 144 14.61 2.84 10.41
N ASN A 145 15.71 3.39 9.90
CA ASN A 145 16.56 4.31 10.64
C ASN A 145 16.94 5.54 9.81
N ARG A 146 15.91 6.22 9.29
CA ARG A 146 16.01 7.55 8.67
C ARG A 146 14.99 8.50 9.33
N PRO A 147 15.03 8.68 10.67
CA PRO A 147 13.95 9.36 11.42
C PRO A 147 13.73 10.81 10.97
N GLN A 148 14.79 11.50 10.51
CA GLN A 148 14.72 12.88 10.01
C GLN A 148 13.94 13.00 8.69
N ARG A 149 13.67 11.88 8.03
CA ARG A 149 12.85 11.78 6.81
C ARG A 149 11.65 10.87 7.00
N HIS A 150 11.18 10.70 8.25
CA HIS A 150 10.08 9.80 8.58
C HIS A 150 10.25 8.38 8.02
N ASN A 151 11.50 7.89 7.99
CA ASN A 151 11.85 6.56 7.48
C ASN A 151 11.41 6.32 6.03
N ALA A 152 11.47 7.36 5.18
CA ALA A 152 11.20 7.21 3.76
C ALA A 152 12.12 6.15 3.11
N PHE A 153 11.55 5.35 2.21
CA PHE A 153 12.21 4.25 1.51
C PHE A 153 13.03 4.76 0.33
N SER A 154 14.32 4.90 0.55
CA SER A 154 15.33 5.10 -0.49
C SER A 154 15.90 3.76 -0.98
N THR A 155 16.66 3.80 -2.06
CA THR A 155 17.30 2.67 -2.71
C THR A 155 18.31 1.98 -1.80
N ASP A 156 19.08 2.75 -1.01
CA ASP A 156 19.99 2.23 0.02
C ASP A 156 19.23 1.59 1.19
N ALA A 157 18.13 2.21 1.66
CA ALA A 157 17.26 1.63 2.69
C ALA A 157 16.64 0.31 2.22
N ARG A 158 16.18 0.26 0.98
CA ARG A 158 15.62 -0.94 0.34
C ARG A 158 16.66 -2.05 0.24
N ALA A 159 17.89 -1.73 -0.18
CA ALA A 159 18.98 -2.70 -0.24
C ALA A 159 19.32 -3.23 1.16
N ALA A 160 19.49 -2.36 2.15
CA ALA A 160 19.79 -2.74 3.53
C ALA A 160 18.69 -3.59 4.17
N LEU A 161 17.41 -3.28 3.90
CA LEU A 161 16.29 -4.13 4.32
C LEU A 161 16.38 -5.52 3.68
N LEU A 162 16.59 -5.59 2.36
CA LEU A 162 16.68 -6.87 1.66
C LEU A 162 17.84 -7.72 2.20
N GLU A 163 18.99 -7.10 2.49
CA GLU A 163 20.14 -7.78 3.11
C GLU A 163 19.76 -8.37 4.47
N ALA A 164 19.12 -7.58 5.35
CA ALA A 164 18.68 -8.05 6.66
C ALA A 164 17.65 -9.20 6.55
N LEU A 165 16.69 -9.11 5.64
CA LEU A 165 15.71 -10.18 5.41
C LEU A 165 16.38 -11.43 4.81
N THR A 166 17.37 -11.26 3.96
CA THR A 166 18.14 -12.37 3.37
C THR A 166 18.88 -13.16 4.44
N VAL A 167 19.43 -12.49 5.46
CA VAL A 167 20.01 -13.18 6.64
C VAL A 167 18.97 -14.10 7.28
N ALA A 168 17.75 -13.63 7.54
CA ALA A 168 16.70 -14.45 8.14
C ALA A 168 16.15 -15.54 7.22
N LEU A 169 16.25 -15.37 5.89
CA LEU A 169 15.89 -16.42 4.94
C LEU A 169 16.91 -17.57 4.93
N LEU A 170 18.19 -17.24 5.09
CA LEU A 170 19.30 -18.20 5.03
C LEU A 170 19.62 -18.85 6.37
N ASP A 171 19.27 -18.22 7.49
CA ASP A 171 19.49 -18.75 8.83
C ASP A 171 18.22 -19.38 9.43
N PRO A 172 18.09 -20.72 9.44
CA PRO A 172 16.92 -21.40 9.98
C PRO A 172 16.78 -21.25 11.51
N SER A 173 17.83 -20.80 12.20
CA SER A 173 17.76 -20.51 13.65
C SER A 173 17.10 -19.16 13.96
N VAL A 174 16.77 -18.37 12.93
CA VAL A 174 15.88 -17.21 13.06
C VAL A 174 14.43 -17.68 12.94
N THR A 175 13.73 -17.70 14.07
CA THR A 175 12.34 -18.15 14.21
C THR A 175 11.35 -16.98 14.39
N GLY A 176 11.86 -15.75 14.47
CA GLY A 176 11.05 -14.54 14.57
C GLY A 176 11.69 -13.34 13.88
N ILE A 177 10.85 -12.44 13.36
CA ILE A 177 11.26 -11.14 12.82
C ILE A 177 10.36 -10.07 13.40
N VAL A 178 10.95 -8.92 13.74
CA VAL A 178 10.20 -7.71 14.10
C VAL A 178 10.66 -6.55 13.24
N LEU A 179 9.79 -6.05 12.37
CA LEU A 179 9.94 -4.77 11.70
C LEU A 179 9.47 -3.64 12.62
N SER A 180 10.25 -2.57 12.69
CA SER A 180 9.91 -1.33 13.41
C SER A 180 10.56 -0.13 12.74
N GLY A 181 10.28 1.09 13.22
CA GLY A 181 10.91 2.32 12.72
C GLY A 181 11.42 3.19 13.86
N ASN A 182 12.49 3.94 13.63
CA ASN A 182 13.01 4.91 14.58
C ASN A 182 12.37 6.29 14.40
N GLY A 183 12.28 7.04 15.50
CA GLY A 183 11.73 8.39 15.51
C GLY A 183 10.20 8.43 15.33
N PRO A 184 9.64 9.50 14.74
CA PRO A 184 8.22 9.81 14.86
C PRO A 184 7.29 8.99 13.95
N SER A 185 7.81 8.06 13.16
CA SER A 185 7.01 7.33 12.16
C SER A 185 7.61 5.97 11.88
N PHE A 186 6.77 4.99 11.60
CA PHE A 186 7.22 3.71 11.08
C PHE A 186 7.88 3.89 9.71
N GLY A 187 7.18 4.50 8.74
CA GLY A 187 7.69 4.72 7.38
C GLY A 187 6.73 5.54 6.54
N SER A 188 7.24 6.57 5.85
CA SER A 188 6.42 7.53 5.10
C SER A 188 6.30 7.25 3.59
N GLY A 189 6.64 6.04 3.14
CA GLY A 189 6.63 5.64 1.73
C GLY A 189 7.96 5.89 1.03
N GLY A 190 8.00 5.83 -0.31
CA GLY A 190 9.23 6.03 -1.08
C GLY A 190 9.84 7.43 -0.86
N ASP A 191 11.18 7.53 -0.85
CA ASP A 191 11.85 8.82 -0.76
C ASP A 191 11.60 9.62 -2.03
N LEU A 192 10.81 10.70 -1.89
CA LEU A 192 10.43 11.55 -3.01
C LEU A 192 11.66 11.98 -3.82
N ALA A 193 12.82 12.21 -3.18
CA ALA A 193 14.05 12.62 -3.85
C ALA A 193 14.58 11.63 -4.91
N GLU A 194 14.22 10.34 -4.84
CA GLU A 194 14.62 9.31 -5.83
C GLU A 194 13.73 9.25 -7.06
N PHE A 195 12.54 9.86 -6.99
CA PHE A 195 11.64 9.83 -8.12
C PHE A 195 12.24 10.64 -9.27
N GLY A 196 12.34 9.99 -10.43
CA GLY A 196 12.97 10.53 -11.63
C GLY A 196 14.47 10.27 -11.76
N THR A 197 15.11 9.55 -10.83
CA THR A 197 16.57 9.27 -10.89
C THR A 197 16.92 7.96 -11.56
N PHE A 198 15.95 7.07 -11.81
CA PHE A 198 16.19 5.83 -12.56
C PHE A 198 16.50 6.13 -14.03
N ALA A 199 17.44 5.39 -14.61
CA ALA A 199 17.87 5.57 -15.98
C ALA A 199 16.73 5.32 -17.00
N ASP A 200 15.94 4.26 -16.76
CA ASP A 200 14.85 3.87 -17.63
C ASP A 200 13.82 2.98 -16.88
N PRO A 201 12.56 2.91 -17.36
CA PRO A 201 11.53 2.10 -16.73
C PRO A 201 11.81 0.58 -16.69
N ALA A 202 12.55 0.03 -17.66
CA ALA A 202 12.85 -1.39 -17.70
C ALA A 202 13.87 -1.80 -16.64
N SER A 203 14.94 -1.00 -16.48
CA SER A 203 15.88 -1.13 -15.36
C SER A 203 15.18 -1.00 -14.00
N ALA A 204 14.26 -0.03 -13.86
CA ALA A 204 13.46 0.14 -12.64
C ALA A 204 12.56 -1.08 -12.36
N HIS A 205 11.94 -1.66 -13.40
CA HIS A 205 11.17 -2.89 -13.29
C HIS A 205 12.01 -4.07 -12.77
N LEU A 206 13.18 -4.29 -13.38
CA LEU A 206 14.09 -5.37 -12.96
C LEU A 206 14.60 -5.17 -11.55
N ALA A 207 14.93 -3.92 -11.17
CA ALA A 207 15.30 -3.59 -9.81
C ALA A 207 14.17 -3.96 -8.85
N ARG A 208 12.93 -3.54 -9.12
CA ARG A 208 11.74 -3.81 -8.28
C ARG A 208 11.45 -5.31 -8.12
N THR A 209 11.58 -6.11 -9.18
CA THR A 209 11.22 -7.53 -9.14
C THR A 209 12.34 -8.45 -8.66
N ARG A 210 13.61 -8.16 -8.98
CA ARG A 210 14.75 -9.04 -8.65
C ARG A 210 15.38 -8.77 -7.29
N HIS A 211 15.17 -7.58 -6.74
CA HIS A 211 15.69 -7.16 -5.43
C HIS A 211 14.56 -6.77 -4.49
N SER A 212 13.44 -7.51 -4.51
CA SER A 212 12.20 -7.14 -3.82
C SER A 212 12.19 -7.54 -2.34
N PRO A 213 12.13 -6.59 -1.39
CA PRO A 213 11.88 -6.92 0.01
C PRO A 213 10.50 -7.54 0.23
N ALA A 214 9.50 -7.20 -0.60
CA ALA A 214 8.17 -7.81 -0.55
C ALA A 214 8.21 -9.33 -0.75
N LEU A 215 8.98 -9.82 -1.73
CA LEU A 215 9.12 -11.26 -1.96
C LEU A 215 9.86 -11.96 -0.81
N ALA A 216 10.84 -11.30 -0.22
CA ALA A 216 11.54 -11.81 0.95
C ALA A 216 10.61 -11.88 2.18
N LEU A 217 9.82 -10.84 2.43
CA LEU A 217 8.83 -10.79 3.52
C LEU A 217 7.74 -11.84 3.31
N ASP A 218 7.23 -12.01 2.10
CA ASP A 218 6.23 -13.04 1.79
C ASP A 218 6.74 -14.45 2.09
N ALA A 219 7.96 -14.77 1.65
CA ALA A 219 8.60 -16.06 1.95
C ALA A 219 8.85 -16.26 3.46
N LEU A 220 9.26 -15.21 4.16
CA LEU A 220 9.46 -15.24 5.62
C LEU A 220 8.13 -15.39 6.37
N THR A 221 7.08 -14.71 5.94
CA THR A 221 5.73 -14.83 6.53
C THR A 221 5.16 -16.23 6.29
N ALA A 222 5.36 -16.82 5.11
CA ALA A 222 4.99 -18.21 4.85
C ALA A 222 5.71 -19.21 5.78
N ARG A 223 6.98 -18.93 6.13
CA ARG A 223 7.79 -19.77 7.04
C ARG A 223 7.47 -19.54 8.52
N LEU A 224 7.26 -18.29 8.92
CA LEU A 224 7.21 -17.85 10.32
C LEU A 224 5.78 -17.58 10.84
N GLY A 225 4.80 -17.44 9.94
CA GLY A 225 3.44 -17.03 10.30
C GLY A 225 3.44 -15.72 11.10
N GLN A 226 2.72 -15.71 12.24
CA GLN A 226 2.63 -14.58 13.16
C GLN A 226 3.94 -14.21 13.87
N ALA A 227 5.01 -15.00 13.72
CA ALA A 227 6.33 -14.62 14.21
C ALA A 227 7.08 -13.66 13.26
N CYS A 228 6.59 -13.45 12.04
CA CYS A 228 6.98 -12.31 11.20
C CYS A 228 6.07 -11.12 11.55
N ARG A 229 6.58 -10.18 12.35
CA ARG A 229 5.78 -9.10 12.95
C ARG A 229 6.19 -7.73 12.43
N ALA A 230 5.22 -6.82 12.29
CA ALA A 230 5.47 -5.38 12.20
C ALA A 230 4.87 -4.70 13.42
N ARG A 231 5.68 -3.87 14.10
CA ARG A 231 5.21 -2.97 15.16
C ARG A 231 5.32 -1.54 14.64
N VAL A 232 4.19 -0.91 14.42
CA VAL A 232 4.07 0.37 13.70
C VAL A 232 3.54 1.49 14.61
N HIS A 233 3.86 2.73 14.26
CA HIS A 233 3.44 3.95 14.97
C HIS A 233 3.52 5.18 14.06
N GLY A 234 2.84 6.26 14.45
CA GLY A 234 2.86 7.52 13.70
C GLY A 234 2.46 7.33 12.23
N ARG A 235 3.26 7.84 11.28
CA ARG A 235 2.98 7.69 9.85
C ARG A 235 3.36 6.29 9.35
N VAL A 236 2.37 5.59 8.80
CA VAL A 236 2.51 4.28 8.14
C VAL A 236 1.97 4.40 6.71
N MET A 237 2.78 4.94 5.82
CA MET A 237 2.34 5.41 4.50
C MET A 237 3.08 4.71 3.37
N GLY A 238 2.42 4.57 2.22
CA GLY A 238 3.00 4.02 1.00
C GLY A 238 3.82 2.76 1.26
N SER A 239 5.04 2.69 0.74
CA SER A 239 5.93 1.53 0.94
C SER A 239 6.18 1.11 2.40
N GLY A 240 6.05 2.00 3.38
CA GLY A 240 6.03 1.59 4.79
C GLY A 240 4.84 0.67 5.10
N LEU A 241 3.63 1.10 4.73
CA LEU A 241 2.42 0.27 4.85
C LEU A 241 2.52 -1.01 4.01
N GLU A 242 3.03 -0.92 2.78
CA GLU A 242 3.17 -2.07 1.88
C GLU A 242 4.02 -3.18 2.53
N MET A 243 5.15 -2.81 3.16
CA MET A 243 6.03 -3.75 3.89
C MET A 243 5.38 -4.32 5.14
N ALA A 244 4.74 -3.47 5.96
CA ALA A 244 4.05 -3.94 7.16
C ALA A 244 2.95 -4.96 6.82
N ALA A 245 2.19 -4.71 5.74
CA ALA A 245 1.10 -5.57 5.31
C ALA A 245 1.57 -6.98 4.88
N PHE A 246 2.83 -7.17 4.49
CA PHE A 246 3.40 -8.51 4.20
C PHE A 246 3.73 -9.32 5.45
N CYS A 247 3.87 -8.70 6.63
CA CYS A 247 4.11 -9.43 7.88
C CYS A 247 2.90 -10.33 8.22
N GLY A 248 3.11 -11.39 9.00
CA GLY A 248 2.03 -12.27 9.47
C GLY A 248 1.23 -11.69 10.65
N TRP A 249 1.75 -10.65 11.30
CA TRP A 249 1.06 -9.93 12.38
C TRP A 249 1.49 -8.45 12.40
N VAL A 250 0.54 -7.53 12.39
CA VAL A 250 0.76 -6.08 12.44
C VAL A 250 0.11 -5.51 13.69
N GLU A 251 0.93 -4.95 14.57
CA GLU A 251 0.50 -4.28 15.79
C GLU A 251 0.75 -2.77 15.64
N ALA A 252 -0.30 -1.96 15.83
CA ALA A 252 -0.28 -0.52 15.61
C ALA A 252 -0.42 0.28 16.89
N HIS A 253 0.34 1.35 17.04
CA HIS A 253 0.12 2.31 18.12
C HIS A 253 -1.20 3.07 17.86
N ASP A 254 -1.89 3.52 18.91
CA ASP A 254 -3.19 4.21 18.80
C ASP A 254 -3.13 5.51 17.96
N ASP A 255 -1.98 6.19 17.94
CA ASP A 255 -1.71 7.37 17.11
C ASP A 255 -1.37 7.10 15.64
N SER A 256 -1.39 5.83 15.21
CA SER A 256 -0.97 5.46 13.86
C SER A 256 -1.95 5.96 12.81
N VAL A 257 -1.40 6.49 11.72
CA VAL A 257 -2.14 6.95 10.55
C VAL A 257 -1.65 6.21 9.31
N PHE A 258 -2.59 5.63 8.57
CA PHE A 258 -2.34 4.75 7.44
C PHE A 258 -2.85 5.35 6.14
N GLY A 259 -2.10 5.21 5.04
CA GLY A 259 -2.57 5.66 3.73
C GLY A 259 -1.63 5.36 2.57
N LEU A 260 -2.16 5.53 1.35
CA LEU A 260 -1.48 5.23 0.08
C LEU A 260 -1.50 6.50 -0.81
N PRO A 261 -0.49 7.39 -0.69
CA PRO A 261 -0.52 8.70 -1.31
C PRO A 261 -0.13 8.70 -2.80
N GLU A 262 0.21 7.55 -3.38
CA GLU A 262 0.89 7.41 -4.68
C GLU A 262 0.16 8.06 -5.86
N LEU A 263 -1.18 8.10 -5.80
CA LEU A 263 -1.97 8.72 -6.87
C LEU A 263 -1.62 10.20 -7.07
N SER A 264 -1.24 10.91 -6.00
CA SER A 264 -0.83 12.32 -6.08
C SER A 264 0.49 12.55 -6.83
N LEU A 265 1.21 11.47 -7.14
CA LEU A 265 2.40 11.48 -7.99
C LEU A 265 2.08 11.03 -9.43
N GLY A 266 0.83 10.68 -9.75
CA GLY A 266 0.49 10.00 -11.00
C GLY A 266 0.94 8.54 -11.03
N LEU A 267 1.01 7.90 -9.86
CA LEU A 267 1.50 6.53 -9.68
C LEU A 267 0.49 5.70 -8.86
N ILE A 268 0.80 4.42 -8.67
CA ILE A 268 0.08 3.47 -7.81
C ILE A 268 1.06 2.90 -6.76
N PRO A 269 0.61 2.16 -5.72
CA PRO A 269 1.54 1.41 -4.87
C PRO A 269 2.47 0.53 -5.71
N GLY A 270 3.75 0.48 -5.35
CA GLY A 270 4.82 -0.04 -6.22
C GLY A 270 5.89 -0.87 -5.53
N ALA A 271 5.70 -1.16 -4.24
CA ALA A 271 6.56 -2.02 -3.44
C ALA A 271 5.84 -3.30 -2.99
N GLY A 272 4.84 -3.75 -3.76
CA GLY A 272 4.01 -4.93 -3.50
C GLY A 272 2.67 -4.63 -2.81
N GLY A 273 2.31 -3.37 -2.63
CA GLY A 273 1.10 -2.93 -1.96
C GLY A 273 -0.19 -3.37 -2.63
N THR A 274 -0.20 -3.50 -3.95
CA THR A 274 -1.34 -4.06 -4.70
C THR A 274 -1.52 -5.56 -4.48
N VAL A 275 -0.59 -6.20 -3.77
CA VAL A 275 -0.67 -7.60 -3.34
C VAL A 275 -0.95 -7.70 -1.84
N SER A 276 -0.09 -7.10 -1.00
CA SER A 276 -0.16 -7.28 0.45
C SER A 276 -1.39 -6.65 1.09
N ILE A 277 -1.81 -5.47 0.62
CA ILE A 277 -2.92 -4.73 1.22
C ILE A 277 -4.28 -5.35 0.83
N PRO A 278 -4.54 -5.72 -0.44
CA PRO A 278 -5.75 -6.45 -0.80
C PRO A 278 -5.90 -7.80 -0.10
N ARG A 279 -4.80 -8.48 0.25
CA ARG A 279 -4.85 -9.71 1.08
C ARG A 279 -5.40 -9.45 2.48
N ARG A 280 -5.22 -8.25 3.02
CA ARG A 280 -5.73 -7.84 4.34
C ARG A 280 -7.15 -7.29 4.28
N ILE A 281 -7.37 -6.25 3.46
CA ILE A 281 -8.62 -5.46 3.47
C ILE A 281 -9.47 -5.61 2.20
N GLY A 282 -9.04 -6.46 1.27
CA GLY A 282 -9.68 -6.59 -0.05
C GLY A 282 -9.31 -5.46 -1.02
N ARG A 283 -9.55 -5.70 -2.31
CA ARG A 283 -9.23 -4.73 -3.36
C ARG A 283 -10.05 -3.43 -3.26
N TRP A 284 -11.28 -3.51 -2.75
CA TRP A 284 -12.20 -2.38 -2.70
C TRP A 284 -11.76 -1.29 -1.72
N ARG A 285 -11.52 -1.65 -0.45
CA ARG A 285 -10.94 -0.72 0.55
C ARG A 285 -9.53 -0.26 0.15
N THR A 286 -8.73 -1.12 -0.47
CA THR A 286 -7.42 -0.71 -1.02
C THR A 286 -7.57 0.36 -2.10
N ALA A 287 -8.47 0.15 -3.07
CA ALA A 287 -8.75 1.10 -4.14
C ALA A 287 -9.28 2.42 -3.57
N TYR A 288 -10.14 2.38 -2.55
CA TYR A 288 -10.60 3.59 -1.87
C TYR A 288 -9.43 4.38 -1.25
N LEU A 289 -8.52 3.73 -0.53
CA LEU A 289 -7.36 4.41 0.07
C LEU A 289 -6.47 5.09 -1.00
N VAL A 290 -6.21 4.42 -2.12
CA VAL A 290 -5.38 4.98 -3.20
C VAL A 290 -6.11 6.11 -3.93
N LEU A 291 -7.36 5.87 -4.34
CA LEU A 291 -8.12 6.78 -5.20
C LEU A 291 -8.54 8.05 -4.46
N SER A 292 -8.99 7.93 -3.21
CA SER A 292 -9.31 9.08 -2.36
C SER A 292 -8.05 9.78 -1.85
N GLY A 293 -6.94 9.06 -1.67
CA GLY A 293 -5.75 9.58 -0.99
C GLY A 293 -5.98 9.93 0.48
N ARG A 294 -7.13 9.56 1.06
CA ARG A 294 -7.42 9.75 2.48
C ARG A 294 -6.57 8.81 3.32
N THR A 295 -6.41 9.21 4.57
CA THR A 295 -5.78 8.37 5.60
C THR A 295 -6.82 7.85 6.58
N ILE A 296 -6.56 6.68 7.16
CA ILE A 296 -7.36 6.10 8.23
C ILE A 296 -6.53 6.01 9.52
N GLY A 297 -7.19 6.11 10.67
CA GLY A 297 -6.58 5.91 11.99
C GLY A 297 -6.47 4.44 12.39
N ALA A 298 -5.84 4.19 13.55
CA ALA A 298 -5.65 2.84 14.08
C ALA A 298 -6.95 2.05 14.30
N ASP A 299 -8.02 2.71 14.75
CA ASP A 299 -9.31 2.05 15.00
C ASP A 299 -9.93 1.52 13.71
N THR A 300 -10.06 2.37 12.68
CA THR A 300 -10.55 1.96 11.35
C THR A 300 -9.63 0.91 10.72
N ALA A 301 -8.30 1.06 10.85
CA ALA A 301 -7.36 0.07 10.36
C ALA A 301 -7.55 -1.31 11.03
N ARG A 302 -7.87 -1.31 12.33
CA ARG A 302 -8.13 -2.55 13.10
C ARG A 302 -9.46 -3.18 12.73
N GLU A 303 -10.50 -2.36 12.58
CA GLU A 303 -11.83 -2.75 12.13
C GLU A 303 -11.79 -3.37 10.74
N TRP A 304 -11.02 -2.76 9.83
CA TRP A 304 -10.88 -3.26 8.46
C TRP A 304 -10.02 -4.53 8.36
N GLY A 305 -9.27 -4.88 9.41
CA GLY A 305 -8.29 -5.97 9.38
C GLY A 305 -6.97 -5.61 8.69
N LEU A 306 -6.72 -4.32 8.46
CA LEU A 306 -5.41 -3.86 7.97
C LEU A 306 -4.32 -4.13 9.01
N VAL A 307 -4.67 -3.98 10.29
CA VAL A 307 -3.82 -4.33 11.45
C VAL A 307 -4.52 -5.32 12.36
N ASP A 308 -3.74 -6.13 13.08
CA ASP A 308 -4.22 -7.26 13.87
C ASP A 308 -4.48 -6.88 15.34
N ALA A 309 -3.77 -5.88 15.85
CA ALA A 309 -3.93 -5.35 17.20
C ALA A 309 -3.50 -3.89 17.30
N THR A 310 -3.99 -3.23 18.36
CA THR A 310 -3.55 -1.89 18.76
C THR A 310 -2.89 -1.93 20.14
N TYR A 311 -1.95 -1.02 20.39
CA TYR A 311 -1.30 -0.85 21.69
C TYR A 311 -1.22 0.61 22.11
N VAL A 312 -1.16 0.84 23.42
CA VAL A 312 -0.98 2.15 24.05
C VAL A 312 0.33 2.13 24.83
N GLY A 313 1.18 3.15 24.71
CA GLY A 313 2.40 3.27 25.50
C GLY A 313 3.46 4.13 24.81
N ALA A 314 4.66 4.23 25.40
CA ALA A 314 5.74 4.95 24.74
C ALA A 314 6.05 4.31 23.37
N GLN A 315 6.02 5.11 22.30
CA GLN A 315 6.59 4.75 21.01
C GLN A 315 8.03 4.25 21.28
N GLY A 316 8.40 3.10 20.73
CA GLY A 316 9.72 2.50 20.95
C GLY A 316 10.83 3.41 20.41
N LEU A 317 11.25 4.39 21.21
CA LEU A 317 12.44 5.19 20.98
C LEU A 317 13.64 4.36 21.44
N THR A 318 14.20 3.55 20.54
CA THR A 318 15.55 2.99 20.72
C THR A 318 16.46 3.45 19.61
#